data_AF-A0A8H7W499-F1
#
_entry.id   AF-A0A8H7W499-F1
#
_cell.length_a   1.000
_cell.length_b   1.000
_cell.length_c   1.000
_cell.angle_alpha   90.00
_cell.angle_beta   90.00
_cell.angle_gamma   90.00
#
_symmetry.space_group_name_H-M   'P 1'
#
loop_
_entity.id
_entity.type
_entity.pdbx_description
1 polymer ?
#
loop_
_entity_poly.entity_id
_entity_poly.type
_entity_poly.pdbx_seq_one_letter_code
_entity_poly.pdbx_strand_id
1 'polypeptide(L)' 'MQSLTTVLAVICLTLSAVTMANPTPQGFISQEKCANTGSYGCGTSNNIVVCNGAGKWVTAAYCGSNQRCAIVGGQPHCV' A
#
# COMPACT_ATOMS: atom_id res chain seq x y z
N MET A 1 34.78 13.46 36.01
CA MET A 1 34.54 12.14 35.38
C MET A 1 33.04 11.87 35.37
N GLN A 2 32.27 12.51 34.47
CA GLN A 2 30.80 12.44 34.46
C GLN A 2 30.20 12.47 33.02
N SER A 3 30.98 12.09 32.01
CA SER A 3 30.53 12.16 30.60
C SER A 3 30.45 10.81 29.89
N LEU A 4 30.71 9.70 30.59
CA LEU A 4 30.84 8.38 29.94
C LEU A 4 29.58 7.50 30.04
N THR A 5 28.61 7.83 30.89
CA THR A 5 27.45 6.96 31.18
C THR A 5 26.20 7.23 30.32
N THR A 6 26.13 8.35 29.59
CA THR A 6 24.92 8.71 28.81
C THR A 6 24.96 8.28 27.35
N VAL A 7 26.11 7.88 26.81
CA VAL A 7 26.25 7.54 25.37
C VAL A 7 25.73 6.12 25.07
N LEU A 8 25.68 5.23 26.07
CA LEU A 8 25.30 3.83 25.84
C LEU A 8 23.78 3.59 25.64
N ALA A 9 22.92 4.58 25.95
CA ALA A 9 21.46 4.40 25.90
C ALA A 9 20.83 4.76 24.54
N VAL A 10 21.54 5.47 23.66
CA VAL A 10 20.93 6.05 22.44
C VAL A 10 21.02 5.09 21.24
N ILE A 11 21.86 4.05 21.30
CA ILE A 11 22.16 3.19 20.14
C ILE A 11 21.12 2.06 19.94
N CYS A 12 20.21 1.82 20.91
CA CYS A 12 19.25 0.70 20.84
C CYS A 12 17.91 1.01 20.16
N LEU A 13 17.67 2.20 19.61
CA LEU A 13 16.31 2.63 19.23
C LEU A 13 15.97 2.66 17.73
N THR A 14 16.79 2.13 16.82
CA THR A 14 16.57 2.33 15.36
C THR A 14 16.31 1.09 14.52
N LEU A 15 15.96 -0.06 15.11
CA LEU A 15 15.40 -1.18 14.32
C LEU A 15 13.89 -0.98 14.09
N SER A 16 13.55 0.08 13.35
CA SER A 16 12.22 0.20 12.75
C SER A 16 12.17 -0.76 11.56
N ALA A 17 11.65 -1.96 11.79
CA ALA A 17 11.38 -2.92 10.72
C ALA A 17 10.35 -2.32 9.75
N VAL A 18 10.81 -1.87 8.59
CA VAL A 18 9.93 -1.48 7.49
C VAL A 18 9.39 -2.75 6.84
N THR A 19 8.23 -3.21 7.30
CA THR A 19 7.49 -4.25 6.58
C THR A 19 6.99 -3.63 5.29
N MET A 20 7.70 -3.90 4.19
CA MET A 20 7.21 -3.57 2.85
C MET A 20 5.91 -4.33 2.64
N ALA A 21 4.78 -3.61 2.58
CA ALA A 21 3.50 -4.20 2.27
C ALA A 21 3.60 -4.87 0.89
N ASN A 22 3.74 -6.20 0.87
CA ASN A 22 3.75 -6.94 -0.38
C ASN A 22 2.31 -6.91 -0.93
N PRO A 23 2.05 -6.22 -2.05
CA PRO A 23 0.71 -6.15 -2.60
C PRO A 23 0.26 -7.58 -2.91
N THR A 24 -0.77 -8.03 -2.22
CA THR A 24 -1.40 -9.31 -2.58
C THR A 24 -2.03 -9.09 -3.95
N PRO A 25 -1.78 -9.94 -4.95
CA PRO A 25 -2.41 -9.80 -6.27
C PRO A 25 -3.91 -9.98 -6.09
N GLN A 26 -4.61 -8.85 -5.97
CA GLN A 26 -6.05 -8.79 -5.88
C GLN A 26 -6.54 -8.54 -7.29
N GLY A 27 -7.32 -9.49 -7.82
CA GLY A 27 -8.01 -9.31 -9.11
C GLY A 27 -8.98 -8.11 -9.08
N PHE A 28 -9.91 -8.06 -10.02
CA PHE A 28 -10.94 -7.01 -10.01
C PHE A 28 -11.66 -6.95 -8.65
N ILE A 29 -11.52 -5.82 -7.97
CA ILE A 29 -12.12 -5.59 -6.66
C ILE A 29 -13.60 -5.28 -6.87
N SER A 30 -14.46 -6.24 -6.57
CA SER A 30 -15.92 -6.04 -6.55
C SER A 30 -16.50 -5.89 -5.14
N GLN A 31 -15.65 -5.91 -4.10
CA GLN A 31 -16.06 -5.82 -2.70
C GLN A 31 -15.85 -4.39 -2.17
N GLU A 32 -16.75 -3.87 -1.33
CA GLU A 32 -16.60 -2.53 -0.74
C GLU A 32 -15.50 -2.49 0.34
N LYS A 33 -15.31 -3.62 1.03
CA LYS A 33 -14.38 -3.75 2.15
C LYS A 33 -13.06 -4.40 1.73
N CYS A 34 -11.98 -3.98 2.37
CA CYS A 34 -10.64 -4.51 2.18
C CYS A 34 -9.98 -4.84 3.52
N ALA A 35 -9.19 -5.92 3.54
CA ALA A 35 -8.52 -6.39 4.76
C ALA A 35 -7.13 -5.77 4.95
N ASN A 36 -6.43 -5.48 3.86
CA ASN A 36 -5.02 -5.07 3.88
C ASN A 36 -4.89 -3.60 3.47
N THR A 37 -4.84 -2.70 4.45
CA THR A 37 -4.57 -1.26 4.23
C THR A 37 -3.32 -1.06 3.38
N GLY A 38 -3.40 -0.14 2.41
CA GLY A 38 -2.32 0.16 1.48
C GLY A 38 -2.21 -0.79 0.29
N SER A 39 -3.02 -1.85 0.23
CA SER A 39 -3.09 -2.69 -0.97
C SER A 39 -3.75 -1.94 -2.13
N TYR A 40 -3.35 -2.26 -3.35
CA TYR A 40 -3.87 -1.68 -4.57
C TYR A 40 -4.52 -2.75 -5.44
N GLY A 41 -5.60 -2.39 -6.14
CA GLY A 41 -6.25 -3.27 -7.11
C GLY A 41 -6.91 -2.49 -8.24
N CYS A 42 -7.45 -3.23 -9.21
CA CYS A 42 -8.30 -2.65 -10.25
C CYS A 42 -9.75 -2.61 -9.79
N GLY A 43 -10.33 -1.41 -9.77
CA GLY A 43 -11.74 -1.18 -9.53
C GLY A 43 -12.60 -1.44 -10.76
N THR A 44 -13.91 -1.55 -10.54
CA THR A 44 -14.91 -1.81 -11.59
C THR A 44 -15.12 -0.64 -12.55
N SER A 45 -14.77 0.58 -12.14
CA SER A 45 -14.98 1.81 -12.91
C SER A 45 -13.76 2.22 -13.75
N ASN A 46 -12.97 1.25 -14.21
CA ASN A 46 -11.73 1.50 -14.95
C ASN A 46 -10.74 2.42 -14.20
N ASN A 47 -10.52 2.10 -12.93
CA ASN A 47 -9.73 2.90 -12.00
C ASN A 47 -8.85 2.00 -11.14
N ILE A 48 -7.75 2.54 -10.65
CA ILE A 48 -6.95 1.94 -9.61
C ILE A 48 -7.56 2.34 -8.27
N VAL A 49 -7.78 1.37 -7.39
CA VAL A 49 -8.27 1.57 -6.02
C VAL A 49 -7.18 1.23 -5.01
N VAL A 50 -7.20 1.90 -3.86
CA VAL A 50 -6.34 1.63 -2.71
C VAL A 50 -7.20 1.35 -1.48
N CYS A 51 -6.77 0.40 -0.65
CA CYS A 51 -7.40 0.11 0.62
C CYS A 51 -7.00 1.17 1.65
N ASN A 52 -7.94 2.01 2.09
CA ASN A 52 -7.65 3.06 3.07
C ASN A 52 -7.57 2.50 4.51
N GLY A 53 -7.24 3.36 5.47
CA GLY A 53 -7.13 3.00 6.90
C GLY A 53 -8.46 2.60 7.55
N ALA A 54 -9.60 2.86 6.91
CA ALA A 54 -10.92 2.42 7.37
C ALA A 54 -11.31 1.03 6.81
N GLY A 55 -10.41 0.36 6.09
CA GLY A 55 -10.69 -0.92 5.44
C GLY A 55 -11.70 -0.80 4.30
N LYS A 56 -11.73 0.36 3.61
CA LYS A 56 -12.54 0.58 2.42
C LYS A 56 -11.68 0.81 1.18
N TRP A 57 -12.14 0.30 0.05
CA TRP A 57 -11.56 0.63 -1.24
C TRP A 57 -11.94 2.05 -1.64
N VAL A 58 -10.94 2.88 -1.90
CA VAL A 58 -11.12 4.24 -2.40
C VAL A 58 -10.35 4.41 -3.69
N THR A 59 -10.85 5.25 -4.60
CA THR A 59 -10.16 5.50 -5.87
C THR A 59 -8.82 6.21 -5.64
N ALA A 60 -7.75 5.61 -6.16
CA ALA A 60 -6.42 6.19 -6.19
C ALA A 60 -6.13 6.91 -7.52
N ALA A 61 -6.55 6.34 -8.65
CA ALA A 61 -6.37 6.93 -9.98
C ALA A 61 -7.41 6.43 -10.98
N TYR A 62 -7.77 7.25 -11.97
CA TYR A 62 -8.58 6.82 -13.11
C TYR A 62 -7.68 6.60 -14.33
N CYS A 63 -7.91 5.52 -15.09
CA CYS A 63 -7.07 5.20 -16.25
C CYS A 63 -7.40 6.05 -17.50
N GLY A 64 -8.48 6.82 -17.47
CA GLY A 64 -8.92 7.61 -18.62
C GLY A 64 -9.55 6.74 -19.72
N SER A 65 -9.87 7.37 -20.86
CA SER A 65 -10.75 6.75 -21.87
C SER A 65 -10.08 5.72 -22.78
N ASN A 66 -8.76 5.77 -22.94
CA ASN A 66 -8.01 4.92 -23.90
C ASN A 66 -7.13 3.87 -23.22
N GLN A 67 -7.16 3.79 -21.89
CA GLN A 67 -6.43 2.78 -21.13
C GLN A 67 -7.41 1.99 -20.30
N ARG A 68 -7.01 0.79 -19.90
CA ARG A 68 -7.74 -0.04 -18.97
C ARG A 68 -6.90 -0.36 -17.75
N CYS A 69 -7.54 -0.48 -16.59
CA CYS A 69 -6.86 -1.04 -15.44
C CYS A 69 -6.60 -2.53 -15.68
N ALA A 70 -5.33 -2.94 -15.57
CA ALA A 70 -4.91 -4.33 -15.63
C ALA A 70 -3.85 -4.62 -14.56
N ILE A 71 -3.75 -5.89 -14.15
CA ILE A 71 -2.68 -6.33 -13.24
C ILE A 71 -1.45 -6.70 -14.07
N VAL A 72 -0.37 -5.93 -13.92
CA VAL A 72 0.93 -6.15 -14.57
C VAL A 72 1.97 -6.38 -13.48
N GLY A 73 2.64 -7.54 -13.51
CA GLY A 73 3.64 -7.88 -12.49
C GLY A 73 3.08 -8.00 -11.06
N GLY A 74 1.78 -8.28 -10.92
CA GLY A 74 1.10 -8.37 -9.61
C GLY A 74 0.56 -7.04 -9.07
N GLN A 75 0.72 -5.94 -9.81
CA GLN A 75 0.25 -4.61 -9.42
C GLN A 75 -0.68 -3.98 -10.46
N PRO A 76 -1.70 -3.21 -10.05
CA PRO A 76 -2.58 -2.54 -10.98
C PRO A 76 -1.87 -1.40 -11.71
N HIS A 77 -2.00 -1.40 -13.03
CA HIS A 77 -1.49 -0.38 -13.94
C HIS A 77 -2.60 0.04 -14.91
N CYS A 78 -2.53 1.28 -15.38
CA CYS A 78 -3.30 1.72 -16.54
C CYS A 78 -2.46 1.40 -17.79
N VAL A 79 -3.03 0.61 -18.70
CA VAL A 79 -2.39 0.10 -19.91
C VAL A 79 -3.27 0.23 -21.14
#